data_AF-A0A944VVM0-F1
#
_entry.id   AF-A0A944VVM0-F1
#
_cell.length_a   1.000
_cell.length_b   1.000
_cell.length_c   1.000
_cell.angle_alpha   90.00
_cell.angle_beta   90.00
_cell.angle_gamma   90.00
#
_symmetry.space_group_name_H-M   'P 1'
#
loop_
_entity.id
_entity.type
_entity.pdbx_description
1 polymer ?
#
loop_
_entity_poly.entity_id
_entity_poly.type
_entity_poly.pdbx_seq_one_letter_code
_entity_poly.pdbx_strand_id
1 'polypeptide(L)'
;KKVKSIGVYKNDFGELLLKKRGFENLDPEIDNYLNVKKLVEGKIDLWIINELTGRHMAMVAGLADKIEKVYEVQKDYMYMAFSKNTPDIVIKEWQYVLELLKADGIISQIYSKRILSSY
;
A
#
# COMPACT_ATOMS: atom_id res chain seq x y z
N LYS A 1 19.17 6.58 -7.52
CA LYS A 1 19.16 7.95 -6.92
C LYS A 1 19.25 9.04 -8.01
N LYS A 2 18.30 9.09 -8.97
CA LYS A 2 18.31 10.08 -10.08
C LYS A 2 17.06 10.97 -10.13
N VAL A 3 16.12 10.78 -9.21
CA VAL A 3 14.92 11.62 -9.08
C VAL A 3 15.16 12.70 -8.04
N LYS A 4 14.56 13.87 -8.23
CA LYS A 4 14.67 15.04 -7.36
C LYS A 4 13.79 14.93 -6.13
N SER A 5 12.58 14.40 -6.25
CA SER A 5 11.64 14.32 -5.12
C SER A 5 10.73 13.09 -5.19
N ILE A 6 10.49 12.47 -4.04
CA ILE A 6 9.63 11.29 -3.87
C ILE A 6 8.52 11.63 -2.87
N GLY A 7 7.27 11.69 -3.32
CA GLY A 7 6.11 11.82 -2.44
C GLY A 7 5.96 10.59 -1.55
N VAL A 8 5.72 10.83 -0.27
CA VAL A 8 5.47 9.79 0.75
C VAL A 8 4.31 10.21 1.64
N TYR A 9 3.60 9.26 2.25
CA TYR A 9 2.66 9.63 3.31
C TYR A 9 3.43 9.82 4.62
N LYS A 10 3.13 10.91 5.33
CA LYS A 10 3.89 11.30 6.51
C LYS A 10 3.79 10.28 7.63
N ASN A 11 4.95 9.88 8.15
CA ASN A 11 5.18 8.90 9.21
C ASN A 11 4.60 7.51 8.94
N ASP A 12 4.34 7.18 7.67
CA ASP A 12 3.90 5.83 7.30
C ASP A 12 5.08 4.89 7.05
N PHE A 13 4.74 3.64 6.72
CA PHE A 13 5.71 2.63 6.35
C PHE A 13 6.59 3.05 5.17
N GLY A 14 6.02 3.67 4.12
CA GLY A 14 6.75 4.07 2.92
C GLY A 14 7.83 5.11 3.21
N GLU A 15 7.52 6.15 3.99
CA GLU A 15 8.50 7.15 4.41
C GLU A 15 9.61 6.51 5.25
N LEU A 16 9.25 5.73 6.28
CA LEU A 16 10.20 5.11 7.18
C LEU A 16 11.13 4.12 6.44
N LEU A 17 10.58 3.36 5.49
CA LEU A 17 11.34 2.43 4.67
C LEU A 17 12.39 3.16 3.82
N LEU A 18 11.99 4.23 3.12
CA LEU A 18 12.90 4.98 2.27
C LEU A 18 13.97 5.72 3.10
N LYS A 19 13.61 6.28 4.25
CA LYS A 19 14.57 6.84 5.21
C LYS A 19 15.60 5.81 5.66
N LYS A 20 15.15 4.61 6.05
CA LYS A 20 16.03 3.49 6.44
C LYS A 20 16.97 3.06 5.31
N ARG A 21 16.54 3.22 4.04
CA ARG A 21 17.36 2.95 2.85
C ARG A 21 18.25 4.14 2.44
N GLY A 22 18.30 5.22 3.22
CA GLY A 22 19.18 6.38 2.99
C GLY A 22 18.71 7.31 1.87
N PHE A 23 17.39 7.40 1.65
CA PHE A 23 16.79 8.45 0.82
C PHE A 23 16.55 9.70 1.67
N GLU A 24 16.99 10.84 1.17
CA GLU A 24 16.89 12.14 1.84
C GLU A 24 15.94 13.10 1.09
N ASN A 25 15.52 12.72 -0.12
CA ASN A 25 14.74 13.53 -1.04
C ASN A 25 13.24 13.19 -0.98
N LEU A 26 12.69 13.10 0.24
CA LEU A 26 11.30 12.75 0.48
C LEU A 26 10.43 14.01 0.64
N ASP A 27 9.23 13.97 0.06
CA ASP A 27 8.19 14.99 0.18
C ASP A 27 7.02 14.41 1.00
N PRO A 28 7.05 14.57 2.34
CA PRO A 28 6.05 13.99 3.21
C PRO A 28 4.74 14.77 3.17
N GLU A 29 3.63 14.04 3.01
CA GLU A 29 2.29 14.59 2.91
C GLU A 29 1.29 13.79 3.76
N ILE A 30 0.31 14.46 4.37
CA ILE A 30 -0.75 13.80 5.14
C ILE A 30 -1.99 13.48 4.31
N ASP A 31 -2.11 14.05 3.12
CA ASP A 31 -3.17 13.73 2.16
C ASP A 31 -2.61 13.11 0.87
N ASN A 32 -2.82 11.81 0.70
CA ASN A 32 -2.39 11.08 -0.49
C ASN A 32 -3.08 11.56 -1.79
N TYR A 33 -4.26 12.18 -1.73
CA TYR A 33 -4.86 12.78 -2.93
C TYR A 33 -4.02 13.95 -3.46
N LEU A 34 -3.31 14.66 -2.58
CA LEU A 34 -2.40 15.71 -3.00
C LEU A 34 -1.15 15.13 -3.67
N ASN A 35 -0.67 13.96 -3.25
CA ASN A 35 0.44 13.27 -3.92
C ASN A 35 0.09 12.89 -5.37
N VAL A 36 -1.14 12.46 -5.66
CA VAL A 36 -1.60 12.20 -7.04
C VAL A 36 -1.47 13.47 -7.90
N LYS A 37 -1.94 14.61 -7.39
CA LYS A 37 -1.87 15.89 -8.12
C LYS A 37 -0.43 16.35 -8.31
N LYS A 38 0.38 16.31 -7.24
CA LYS A 38 1.81 16.67 -7.28
C LYS A 38 2.57 15.84 -8.31
N LEU A 39 2.25 14.56 -8.45
CA LEU A 39 2.88 13.67 -9.43
C LEU A 39 2.53 14.08 -10.86
N VAL A 40 1.24 14.29 -11.16
CA VAL A 40 0.78 14.69 -12.50
C VAL A 40 1.28 16.09 -12.88
N GLU A 41 1.40 17.00 -11.91
CA GLU A 41 1.95 18.35 -12.10
C GLU A 41 3.48 18.39 -12.16
N GLY A 42 4.17 17.26 -11.97
CA GLY A 42 5.64 17.18 -11.98
C GLY A 42 6.32 17.86 -10.77
N LYS A 43 5.60 18.10 -9.67
CA LYS A 43 6.15 18.62 -8.42
C LYS A 43 6.92 17.57 -7.63
N ILE A 44 6.55 16.30 -7.81
CA ILE A 44 7.29 15.11 -7.36
C ILE A 44 7.51 14.21 -8.57
N ASP A 45 8.63 13.49 -8.60
CA ASP A 45 8.97 12.60 -9.72
C ASP A 45 8.41 11.18 -9.51
N LEU A 46 8.30 10.77 -8.25
CA LEU A 46 7.79 9.46 -7.84
C LEU A 46 6.88 9.61 -6.63
N TRP A 47 6.02 8.62 -6.43
CA TRP A 47 5.18 8.50 -5.25
C TRP A 47 5.18 7.04 -4.79
N ILE A 48 5.53 6.81 -3.52
CA ILE A 48 5.45 5.47 -2.92
C ILE A 48 4.08 5.30 -2.27
N ILE A 49 3.35 4.28 -2.72
CA ILE A 49 2.07 3.89 -2.14
C ILE A 49 1.77 2.43 -2.44
N ASN A 50 0.88 1.82 -1.65
CA ASN A 50 0.24 0.56 -2.02
C ASN A 50 -0.42 0.70 -3.41
N GLU A 51 -0.08 -0.21 -4.32
CA GLU A 51 -0.48 -0.15 -5.73
C GLU A 51 -2.00 -0.03 -5.92
N LEU A 52 -2.78 -0.74 -5.10
CA LEU A 52 -4.23 -0.67 -5.18
C LEU A 52 -4.75 0.69 -4.73
N THR A 53 -4.30 1.15 -3.56
CA THR A 53 -4.73 2.44 -3.01
C THR A 53 -4.38 3.57 -3.98
N GLY A 54 -3.16 3.55 -4.54
CA GLY A 54 -2.72 4.51 -5.54
C GLY A 54 -3.60 4.50 -6.80
N ARG A 55 -3.89 3.32 -7.35
CA ARG A 55 -4.80 3.17 -8.51
C ARG A 55 -6.21 3.70 -8.22
N HIS A 56 -6.78 3.33 -7.08
CA HIS A 56 -8.11 3.78 -6.69
C HIS A 56 -8.16 5.32 -6.54
N MET A 57 -7.19 5.91 -5.86
CA MET A 57 -7.12 7.37 -5.68
C MET A 57 -6.98 8.09 -7.02
N ALA A 58 -6.15 7.59 -7.94
CA ALA A 58 -6.00 8.17 -9.27
C ALA A 58 -7.28 8.03 -10.10
N MET A 59 -7.99 6.91 -10.00
CA MET A 59 -9.29 6.70 -10.64
C MET A 59 -10.34 7.69 -10.14
N VAL A 60 -10.48 7.85 -8.82
CA VAL A 60 -11.40 8.81 -8.20
C VAL A 60 -11.06 10.25 -8.61
N ALA A 61 -9.78 10.56 -8.76
CA ALA A 61 -9.32 11.88 -9.21
C ALA A 61 -9.46 12.10 -10.74
N GLY A 62 -9.84 11.09 -11.52
CA GLY A 62 -9.87 11.17 -12.99
C GLY A 62 -8.46 11.28 -13.63
N LEU A 63 -7.43 10.82 -12.93
CA LEU A 63 -6.02 10.94 -13.31
C LEU A 63 -5.32 9.58 -13.51
N ALA A 64 -6.07 8.48 -13.53
CA ALA A 64 -5.51 7.12 -13.67
C ALA A 64 -4.62 6.98 -14.92
N ASP A 65 -5.03 7.54 -16.05
CA ASP A 65 -4.29 7.47 -17.33
C ASP A 65 -3.05 8.39 -17.37
N LYS A 66 -2.80 9.16 -16.31
CA LYS A 66 -1.67 10.10 -16.19
C LYS A 66 -0.53 9.56 -15.33
N ILE A 67 -0.72 8.40 -14.70
CA ILE A 67 0.28 7.82 -13.81
C ILE A 67 0.49 6.35 -14.17
N GLU A 68 1.69 5.84 -13.90
CA GLU A 68 2.02 4.44 -14.13
C GLU A 68 2.89 3.88 -12.99
N LYS A 69 2.85 2.56 -12.81
CA LYS A 69 3.77 1.87 -11.90
C LYS A 69 5.12 1.75 -12.60
N VAL A 70 6.14 2.39 -12.02
CA VAL A 70 7.52 2.34 -12.57
C VAL A 70 8.46 1.44 -11.78
N TYR A 71 8.13 1.10 -10.53
CA TYR A 71 9.01 0.30 -9.67
C TYR A 71 8.24 -0.39 -8.53
N GLU A 72 8.63 -1.63 -8.22
CA GLU A 72 8.15 -2.37 -7.06
C GLU A 72 9.18 -2.31 -5.93
N VAL A 73 8.89 -1.49 -4.91
CA VAL A 73 9.86 -1.19 -3.84
C VAL A 73 10.05 -2.36 -2.87
N GLN A 74 8.96 -3.06 -2.58
CA GLN A 74 8.88 -4.20 -1.70
C GLN A 74 7.54 -4.92 -1.94
N LYS A 75 7.55 -6.25 -1.85
CA LYS A 75 6.34 -7.06 -1.82
C LYS A 75 6.15 -7.59 -0.41
N ASP A 76 5.05 -7.19 0.21
CA ASP A 76 4.69 -7.58 1.57
C ASP A 76 3.32 -8.25 1.58
N TYR A 77 3.13 -9.15 2.54
CA TYR A 77 1.86 -9.82 2.78
C TYR A 77 1.24 -9.28 4.06
N MET A 78 -0.08 -9.09 4.05
CA MET A 78 -0.83 -8.67 5.23
C MET A 78 -1.15 -9.90 6.09
N TYR A 79 -0.95 -9.76 7.40
CA TYR A 79 -1.24 -10.79 8.38
C TYR A 79 -2.13 -10.24 9.50
N MET A 80 -2.87 -11.12 10.16
CA MET A 80 -3.55 -10.76 11.40
C MET A 80 -2.52 -10.64 12.51
N ALA A 81 -2.48 -9.47 13.16
CA ALA A 81 -1.62 -9.23 14.31
C ALA A 81 -2.39 -9.50 15.60
N PHE A 82 -1.76 -10.24 16.53
CA PHE A 82 -2.31 -10.54 17.85
C PHE A 82 -1.43 -9.96 18.96
N SER A 83 -2.02 -9.65 20.11
CA SER A 83 -1.28 -9.26 21.31
C SER A 83 -0.35 -10.39 21.75
N LYS A 84 0.81 -10.04 22.32
CA LYS A 84 1.80 -11.05 22.78
C LYS A 84 1.27 -12.04 23.82
N ASN A 85 0.23 -11.64 24.55
CA ASN A 85 -0.39 -12.46 25.59
C ASN A 85 -1.62 -13.23 25.09
N THR A 86 -1.97 -13.13 23.80
CA THR A 86 -3.07 -13.91 23.22
C THR A 86 -2.67 -15.39 23.25
N PRO A 87 -3.49 -16.28 23.86
CA PRO A 87 -3.17 -17.70 23.90
C PRO A 87 -3.04 -18.33 22.51
N ASP A 88 -2.06 -19.21 22.32
CA ASP A 88 -1.80 -19.89 21.05
C ASP A 88 -3.04 -20.62 20.50
N ILE A 89 -3.90 -21.15 21.37
CA ILE A 89 -5.12 -21.83 20.96
C ILE A 89 -6.05 -20.90 20.17
N VAL A 90 -6.19 -19.65 20.62
CA VAL A 90 -6.99 -18.63 19.94
C VAL A 90 -6.36 -18.30 18.58
N ILE A 91 -5.04 -18.09 18.54
CA ILE A 91 -4.32 -17.79 17.29
C ILE A 91 -4.51 -18.92 16.27
N LYS A 92 -4.42 -20.18 16.72
CA LYS A 92 -4.60 -21.36 15.86
C LYS A 92 -6.03 -21.49 15.32
N GLU A 93 -7.05 -21.19 16.14
CA GLU A 93 -8.44 -21.17 15.68
C GLU A 93 -8.66 -20.11 14.59
N TRP A 94 -8.15 -18.89 14.78
CA TRP A 94 -8.21 -17.84 13.77
C TRP A 94 -7.50 -18.23 12.47
N GLN A 95 -6.30 -18.83 12.59
CA GLN A 95 -5.55 -19.31 11.43
C GLN A 95 -6.34 -20.40 10.69
N TYR A 96 -6.89 -21.37 11.40
CA TYR A 96 -7.67 -22.46 10.82
C TYR A 96 -8.90 -21.96 10.06
N VAL A 97 -9.68 -21.08 10.68
CA VAL A 97 -10.88 -20.51 10.04
C VAL A 97 -10.49 -19.68 8.81
N LEU A 98 -9.43 -18.87 8.89
CA LEU A 98 -8.96 -18.10 7.72
C LEU A 98 -8.59 -19.01 6.55
N GLU A 99 -7.88 -20.11 6.81
CA GLU A 99 -7.51 -21.07 5.75
C GLU A 99 -8.74 -21.76 5.14
N LEU A 100 -9.77 -22.09 5.93
CA LEU A 100 -11.03 -22.58 5.41
C LEU A 100 -11.73 -21.56 4.50
N LEU A 101 -11.80 -20.29 4.92
CA LEU A 101 -12.41 -19.22 4.12
C LEU A 101 -11.65 -18.93 2.82
N LYS A 102 -10.33 -19.12 2.81
CA LYS A 102 -9.51 -19.04 1.60
C LYS A 102 -9.80 -20.21 0.66
N ALA A 103 -9.83 -21.43 1.19
CA ALA A 103 -10.11 -22.64 0.41
C ALA A 103 -11.51 -22.63 -0.21
N ASP A 104 -12.50 -22.10 0.51
CA ASP A 104 -13.88 -21.94 0.04
C ASP A 104 -14.05 -20.75 -0.93
N GLY A 105 -12.99 -19.97 -1.19
CA GLY A 105 -12.99 -18.85 -2.13
C GLY A 105 -13.71 -17.58 -1.64
N ILE A 106 -14.25 -17.57 -0.42
CA ILE A 106 -14.91 -16.41 0.19
C ILE A 106 -13.95 -15.21 0.25
N ILE A 107 -12.70 -15.45 0.63
CA ILE A 107 -11.68 -14.39 0.68
C ILE A 107 -11.46 -13.77 -0.71
N SER A 108 -11.37 -14.59 -1.75
CA SER A 108 -11.22 -14.12 -3.13
C SER A 108 -12.44 -13.30 -3.60
N GLN A 109 -13.66 -13.70 -3.22
CA GLN A 109 -14.88 -12.94 -3.51
C GLN A 109 -14.92 -11.58 -2.80
N ILE A 110 -14.49 -11.54 -1.53
CA ILE A 110 -14.38 -10.28 -0.78
C ILE A 110 -13.37 -9.35 -1.47
N TYR A 111 -12.23 -9.90 -1.90
CA TYR A 111 -11.21 -9.12 -2.58
C TYR A 111 -11.64 -8.60 -3.94
N SER A 112 -12.28 -9.42 -4.78
CA SER A 112 -12.78 -8.98 -6.08
C SER A 112 -13.81 -7.85 -5.95
N LYS A 113 -14.68 -7.91 -4.95
CA LYS A 113 -15.69 -6.87 -4.68
C LYS A 113 -15.08 -5.55 -4.19
N ARG A 114 -13.90 -5.56 -3.56
CA ARG A 114 -13.24 -4.37 -2.98
C ARG A 114 -12.01 -3.89 -3.77
N ILE A 115 -11.89 -4.28 -5.03
CA ILE A 115 -10.74 -3.95 -5.92
C ILE A 115 -9.41 -4.57 -5.43
N LEU A 116 -9.43 -5.47 -4.45
CA LEU A 116 -8.25 -6.16 -3.90
C LEU A 116 -7.86 -7.42 -4.69
N SER A 117 -8.25 -7.56 -5.97
CA SER A 117 -8.13 -8.80 -6.76
C SER A 117 -6.70 -9.30 -7.04
N SER A 118 -5.68 -8.72 -6.41
CA SER A 118 -4.26 -9.03 -6.61
C SER A 118 -3.54 -9.52 -5.35
N TYR A 119 -4.28 -9.91 -4.30
CA TYR A 119 -3.74 -10.65 -3.15
C TYR A 119 -3.79 -12.17 -3.37
#